data_AF-A0A926W378-F1
#
_entry.id   AF-A0A926W378-F1
#
_cell.length_a   1.000
_cell.length_b   1.000
_cell.length_c   1.000
_cell.angle_alpha   90.00
_cell.angle_beta   90.00
_cell.angle_gamma   90.00
#
_symmetry.space_group_name_H-M   'P 1'
#
loop_
_entity.id
_entity.type
_entity.pdbx_description
1 polymer ?
#
loop_
_entity_poly.entity_id
_entity_poly.type
_entity_poly.pdbx_seq_one_letter_code
_entity_poly.pdbx_strand_id
1 'polypeptide(L)'
;MSHFSTVKTKLANSECLVQALQDLKLNPQVHETAQSLKGYYGGSQGQSAEIIVSGRTIKARADIGFKWNQSSGVYDVIHDGYETVPKLGQDFFSNKLMLAYGQRMVRAKAAELQEQFGECAIAESTNGSVQTLRGLQKGLGCR
;
A
#
# COMPACT_ATOMS: atom_id res chain seq x y z
N MET A 1 -2.57 14.40 -27.53
CA MET A 1 -2.31 15.14 -26.27
C MET A 1 -2.01 14.12 -25.18
N SER A 2 -0.99 14.35 -24.34
CA SER A 2 -0.60 13.42 -23.27
C SER A 2 -1.37 13.77 -21.99
N HIS A 3 -2.13 12.83 -21.43
CA HIS A 3 -2.79 13.02 -20.14
C HIS A 3 -1.87 12.49 -19.04
N PHE A 4 -1.49 13.37 -18.11
CA PHE A 4 -0.69 13.00 -16.94
C PHE A 4 -1.62 12.84 -15.75
N SER A 5 -1.52 11.72 -15.04
CA SER A 5 -2.14 11.56 -13.73
C SER A 5 -1.04 11.51 -12.66
N THR A 6 -1.19 12.33 -11.63
CA THR A 6 -0.31 12.34 -10.46
C THR A 6 -0.97 11.50 -9.36
N VAL A 7 -0.30 10.42 -8.94
CA VAL A 7 -0.78 9.59 -7.82
C VAL A 7 -0.23 10.16 -6.52
N LYS A 8 -1.08 10.75 -5.68
CA LYS A 8 -0.76 11.06 -4.28
C LYS A 8 -1.08 9.83 -3.42
N THR A 9 -0.07 9.24 -2.80
CA THR A 9 -0.23 7.99 -2.05
C THR A 9 -0.80 8.24 -0.66
N LYS A 10 -2.02 7.75 -0.45
CA LYS A 10 -2.61 7.45 0.85
C LYS A 10 -2.99 5.97 0.84
N LEU A 11 -2.85 5.27 1.96
CA LEU A 11 -3.21 3.85 2.07
C LEU A 11 -4.74 3.72 2.03
N ALA A 12 -5.33 3.68 0.85
CA ALA A 12 -6.78 3.65 0.65
C ALA A 12 -7.25 2.41 -0.14
N ASN A 13 -6.37 1.83 -0.96
CA ASN A 13 -6.65 0.63 -1.72
C ASN A 13 -6.09 -0.59 -0.97
N SER A 14 -6.98 -1.47 -0.51
CA SER A 14 -6.64 -2.66 0.29
C SER A 14 -5.75 -3.63 -0.50
N GLU A 15 -6.07 -3.91 -1.76
CA GLU A 15 -5.33 -4.84 -2.61
C GLU A 15 -3.89 -4.37 -2.84
N CYS A 16 -3.70 -3.09 -3.18
CA CYS A 16 -2.38 -2.50 -3.36
C CYS A 16 -1.57 -2.51 -2.06
N LEU A 17 -2.22 -2.28 -0.92
CA LEU A 17 -1.57 -2.36 0.40
C LEU A 17 -1.11 -3.79 0.70
N VAL A 18 -1.99 -4.78 0.52
CA VAL A 18 -1.68 -6.21 0.73
C VAL A 18 -0.51 -6.63 -0.15
N GLN A 19 -0.57 -6.30 -1.43
CA GLN A 19 0.47 -6.61 -2.40
C GLN A 19 1.81 -5.93 -2.07
N ALA A 20 1.79 -4.66 -1.62
CA ALA A 20 3.00 -3.96 -1.21
C ALA A 20 3.64 -4.59 0.05
N LEU A 21 2.83 -5.01 1.02
CA LEU A 21 3.30 -5.75 2.19
C LEU A 21 3.92 -7.11 1.80
N GLN A 22 3.34 -7.80 0.81
CA GLN A 22 3.90 -9.05 0.27
C GLN A 22 5.23 -8.84 -0.46
N ASP A 23 5.37 -7.75 -1.22
CA ASP A 23 6.64 -7.38 -1.86
C ASP A 23 7.74 -7.15 -0.82
N LEU A 24 7.37 -6.54 0.30
CA LEU A 24 8.22 -6.32 1.47
C LEU A 24 8.38 -7.57 2.36
N LYS A 25 7.88 -8.74 1.91
CA LYS A 25 8.00 -10.04 2.59
C LYS A 25 7.33 -10.11 3.97
N LEU A 26 6.28 -9.32 4.18
CA LEU A 26 5.55 -9.23 5.45
C LEU A 26 4.34 -10.16 5.59
N ASN A 27 3.89 -10.81 4.51
CA ASN A 27 2.83 -11.83 4.51
C ASN A 27 1.59 -11.44 5.37
N PRO A 28 0.83 -10.39 4.97
CA PRO A 28 -0.33 -9.94 5.72
C PRO A 28 -1.47 -10.97 5.67
N GLN A 29 -2.24 -11.01 6.76
CA GLN A 29 -3.54 -11.65 6.86
C GLN A 29 -4.62 -10.60 6.63
N VAL A 30 -5.63 -10.94 5.84
CA VAL A 30 -6.74 -10.03 5.51
C VAL A 30 -8.02 -10.61 6.08
N HIS A 31 -8.79 -9.76 6.74
CA HIS A 31 -10.03 -10.12 7.40
C HIS A 31 -11.14 -9.16 6.97
N GLU A 32 -12.33 -9.68 6.71
CA GLU A 32 -13.51 -8.86 6.41
C GLU A 32 -13.92 -7.98 7.60
N THR A 33 -13.70 -8.49 8.81
CA THR A 33 -13.96 -7.80 10.07
C THR A 33 -12.68 -7.66 10.87
N ALA A 34 -12.50 -6.50 11.51
CA ALA A 34 -11.29 -6.21 12.27
C ALA A 34 -11.03 -7.28 13.36
N GLN A 35 -9.86 -7.90 13.31
CA GLN A 35 -9.43 -8.88 14.30
C GLN A 35 -8.53 -8.23 15.35
N SER A 36 -8.53 -8.78 16.56
CA SER A 36 -7.69 -8.27 17.65
C SER A 36 -6.20 -8.45 17.31
N LEU A 37 -5.42 -7.40 17.51
CA LEU A 37 -3.96 -7.47 17.37
C LEU A 37 -3.33 -8.18 18.57
N LYS A 38 -2.18 -8.82 18.39
CA LYS A 38 -1.32 -9.19 19.52
C LYS A 38 -0.39 -8.02 19.87
N GLY A 39 -0.44 -7.53 21.10
CA GLY A 39 0.50 -6.53 21.60
C GLY A 39 1.74 -7.15 22.28
N TYR A 40 2.67 -6.30 22.70
CA TYR A 40 3.96 -6.70 23.31
C TYR A 40 3.80 -7.66 24.50
N TYR A 41 2.85 -7.36 25.40
CA TYR A 41 2.55 -8.17 26.58
C TYR A 41 1.56 -9.33 26.30
N GLY A 42 1.28 -9.64 25.04
CA GLY A 42 0.41 -10.73 24.62
C GLY A 42 -1.09 -10.40 24.55
N GLY A 43 -1.51 -9.22 25.03
CA GLY A 43 -2.89 -8.71 24.89
C GLY A 43 -3.02 -7.66 23.79
N SER A 44 -4.23 -7.42 23.29
CA SER A 44 -4.48 -6.49 22.17
C SER A 44 -4.47 -5.02 22.55
N GLN A 45 -4.55 -4.70 23.85
CA GLN A 45 -4.73 -3.34 24.34
C GLN A 45 -5.92 -2.62 23.69
N GLY A 46 -6.96 -3.38 23.31
CA GLY A 46 -8.15 -2.87 22.62
C GLY A 46 -7.94 -2.53 21.14
N GLN A 47 -6.76 -2.85 20.56
CA GLN A 47 -6.48 -2.59 19.16
C GLN A 47 -6.93 -3.73 18.25
N SER A 48 -7.47 -3.37 17.09
CA SER A 48 -7.93 -4.32 16.07
C SER A 48 -7.69 -3.76 14.68
N ALA A 49 -7.57 -4.63 13.68
CA ALA A 49 -7.34 -4.25 12.29
C ALA A 49 -7.89 -5.30 11.31
N GLU A 50 -8.25 -4.87 10.10
CA GLU A 50 -8.68 -5.74 9.01
C GLU A 50 -7.48 -6.38 8.30
N ILE A 51 -6.33 -5.70 8.22
CA ILE A 51 -5.11 -6.25 7.64
C ILE A 51 -4.04 -6.33 8.73
N ILE A 52 -3.53 -7.53 8.96
CA ILE A 52 -2.61 -7.81 10.08
C ILE A 52 -1.34 -8.46 9.55
N VAL A 53 -0.20 -7.86 9.86
CA VAL A 53 1.11 -8.50 9.71
C VAL A 53 1.52 -9.03 11.07
N SER A 54 1.69 -10.36 11.18
CA SER A 54 2.14 -10.94 12.44
C SER A 54 3.53 -10.42 12.81
N GLY A 55 3.71 -10.02 14.07
CA GLY A 55 5.01 -9.62 14.60
C GLY A 55 6.08 -10.69 14.39
N ARG A 56 5.68 -11.96 14.38
CA ARG A 56 6.58 -13.09 14.11
C ARG A 56 7.30 -13.00 12.77
N THR A 57 6.67 -12.41 11.75
CA THR A 57 7.30 -12.23 10.43
C THR A 57 8.58 -11.39 10.50
N ILE A 58 8.63 -10.43 11.43
CA ILE A 58 9.77 -9.54 11.65
C ILE A 58 10.53 -9.86 12.95
N LYS A 59 10.28 -11.02 13.56
CA LYS A 59 10.82 -11.42 14.87
C LYS A 59 10.50 -10.38 15.97
N ALA A 60 9.29 -9.86 15.97
CA ALA A 60 8.70 -8.99 17.00
C ALA A 60 7.59 -9.73 17.76
N ARG A 61 7.26 -9.23 18.95
CA ARG A 61 6.17 -9.75 19.79
C ARG A 61 4.82 -9.17 19.42
N ALA A 62 4.80 -7.89 19.05
CA ALA A 62 3.60 -7.16 18.67
C ALA A 62 3.34 -7.26 17.16
N ASP A 63 2.07 -7.40 16.79
CA ASP A 63 1.61 -7.36 15.42
C ASP A 63 1.58 -5.92 14.89
N ILE A 64 1.55 -5.79 13.57
CA ILE A 64 1.29 -4.54 12.86
C ILE A 64 -0.11 -4.65 12.26
N GLY A 65 -0.96 -3.67 12.55
CA GLY A 65 -2.32 -3.59 12.03
C GLY A 65 -2.49 -2.43 11.06
N PHE A 66 -3.35 -2.62 10.06
CA PHE A 66 -3.90 -1.55 9.24
C PHE A 66 -5.41 -1.55 9.40
N LYS A 67 -5.93 -0.50 10.03
CA LYS A 67 -7.36 -0.37 10.35
C LYS A 67 -8.04 0.62 9.43
N TRP A 68 -9.14 0.25 8.80
CA TRP A 68 -9.89 1.17 7.96
C TRP A 68 -10.52 2.28 8.79
N ASN A 69 -10.22 3.54 8.46
CA ASN A 69 -10.82 4.71 9.08
C ASN A 69 -11.89 5.29 8.15
N GLN A 70 -13.15 5.09 8.51
CA GLN A 70 -14.29 5.56 7.72
C GLN A 70 -14.35 7.08 7.59
N SER A 71 -13.82 7.83 8.57
CA SER A 71 -13.88 9.30 8.56
C SER A 71 -12.85 9.92 7.62
N SER A 72 -11.67 9.30 7.49
CA SER A 72 -10.58 9.80 6.66
C SER A 72 -10.48 9.08 5.30
N GLY A 73 -11.17 7.94 5.13
CA GLY A 73 -11.15 7.13 3.92
C GLY A 73 -9.80 6.49 3.63
N VAL A 74 -9.02 6.21 4.69
CA VAL A 74 -7.69 5.60 4.59
C VAL A 74 -7.47 4.61 5.74
N TYR A 75 -6.49 3.73 5.59
CA TYR A 75 -6.01 2.86 6.65
C TYR A 75 -5.11 3.61 7.63
N ASP A 76 -5.44 3.52 8.91
CA ASP A 76 -4.56 3.90 10.02
C ASP A 76 -3.57 2.76 10.28
N VAL A 77 -2.30 3.10 10.53
CA VAL A 77 -1.25 2.13 10.87
C VAL A 77 -1.14 2.03 12.38
N ILE A 78 -1.31 0.83 12.91
CA ILE A 78 -1.19 0.51 14.33
C ILE A 78 0.05 -0.36 14.51
N HIS A 79 1.05 0.13 15.24
CA HIS A 79 2.28 -0.62 15.49
C HIS A 79 2.94 -0.21 16.80
N ASP A 80 3.78 -1.09 17.34
CA ASP A 80 4.67 -0.76 18.46
C ASP A 80 6.03 -0.31 17.91
N GLY A 81 6.32 0.99 18.02
CA GLY A 81 7.58 1.57 17.55
C GLY A 81 8.84 0.95 18.17
N TYR A 82 8.79 0.53 19.44
CA TYR A 82 9.93 -0.10 20.10
C TYR A 82 10.28 -1.46 19.48
N GLU A 83 9.27 -2.18 18.98
CA GLU A 83 9.45 -3.48 18.35
C GLU A 83 9.74 -3.35 16.84
N THR A 84 9.04 -2.46 16.13
CA THR A 84 9.12 -2.39 14.67
C THR A 84 10.33 -1.61 14.19
N VAL A 85 10.71 -0.50 14.84
CA VAL A 85 11.79 0.37 14.35
C VAL A 85 13.14 -0.38 14.29
N PRO A 86 13.56 -1.16 15.30
CA PRO A 86 14.81 -1.92 15.22
C PRO A 86 14.82 -3.02 14.14
N LYS A 87 13.65 -3.45 13.65
CA LYS A 87 13.52 -4.56 12.69
C LYS A 87 13.30 -4.09 11.26
N LEU A 88 12.59 -2.99 11.08
CA LEU A 88 12.16 -2.48 9.78
C LEU A 88 12.86 -1.17 9.38
N GLY A 89 13.39 -0.44 10.38
CA GLY A 89 13.94 0.91 10.23
C GLY A 89 12.90 1.99 10.55
N GLN A 90 13.40 3.17 10.93
CA GLN A 90 12.58 4.31 11.35
C GLN A 90 11.70 4.86 10.22
N ASP A 91 12.15 4.73 8.97
CA ASP A 91 11.49 5.25 7.77
C ASP A 91 10.58 4.21 7.08
N PHE A 92 10.38 3.04 7.68
CA PHE A 92 9.66 1.96 7.02
C PHE A 92 8.26 2.36 6.58
N PHE A 93 7.44 2.89 7.49
CA PHE A 93 6.05 3.25 7.20
C PHE A 93 5.92 4.53 6.41
N SER A 94 6.80 5.51 6.62
CA SER A 94 6.74 6.81 5.94
C SER A 94 7.33 6.78 4.53
N ASN A 95 8.24 5.84 4.23
CA ASN A 95 8.96 5.78 2.97
C ASN A 95 8.83 4.41 2.30
N LYS A 96 9.42 3.35 2.84
CA LYS A 96 9.54 2.05 2.15
C LYS A 96 8.18 1.46 1.78
N LEU A 97 7.24 1.46 2.73
CA LEU A 97 5.88 1.00 2.49
C LEU A 97 5.14 1.90 1.49
N MET A 98 5.29 3.22 1.61
CA MET A 98 4.64 4.19 0.71
C MET A 98 5.14 4.08 -0.72
N LEU A 99 6.43 3.81 -0.92
CA LEU A 99 7.03 3.59 -2.22
C LEU A 99 6.50 2.30 -2.87
N ALA A 100 6.55 1.18 -2.14
CA ALA A 100 6.02 -0.10 -2.62
C ALA A 100 4.52 -0.02 -2.93
N TYR A 101 3.75 0.62 -2.06
CA TYR A 101 2.32 0.87 -2.27
C TYR A 101 2.06 1.75 -3.49
N GLY A 102 2.84 2.82 -3.67
CA GLY A 102 2.73 3.69 -4.84
C GLY A 102 2.96 2.93 -6.15
N GLN A 103 3.93 2.01 -6.18
CA GLN A 103 4.22 1.19 -7.37
C GLN A 103 3.04 0.27 -7.69
N ARG A 104 2.42 -0.33 -6.67
CA ARG A 104 1.21 -1.14 -6.85
C ARG A 104 0.02 -0.32 -7.33
N MET A 105 -0.18 0.89 -6.80
CA MET A 105 -1.22 1.81 -7.27
C MET A 105 -1.04 2.23 -8.72
N VAL A 106 0.19 2.53 -9.14
CA VAL A 106 0.54 2.87 -10.52
C VAL A 106 0.23 1.69 -11.44
N ARG A 107 0.66 0.48 -11.09
CA ARG A 107 0.36 -0.72 -11.90
C ARG A 107 -1.13 -1.00 -11.99
N ALA A 108 -1.87 -0.87 -10.88
CA ALA A 108 -3.32 -1.04 -10.88
C ALA A 108 -4.01 -0.02 -11.79
N LYS A 109 -3.63 1.25 -11.69
CA LYS A 109 -4.16 2.31 -12.55
C LYS A 109 -3.74 2.15 -14.01
N ALA A 110 -2.55 1.65 -14.27
CA ALA A 110 -2.11 1.33 -15.62
C ALA A 110 -2.98 0.23 -16.23
N ALA A 111 -3.22 -0.86 -15.50
CA ALA A 111 -4.10 -1.94 -15.95
C ALA A 111 -5.53 -1.45 -16.22
N GLU A 112 -6.11 -0.66 -15.31
CA GLU A 112 -7.44 -0.04 -15.51
C GLU A 112 -7.49 0.81 -16.80
N LEU A 113 -6.46 1.63 -17.04
CA LEU A 113 -6.40 2.48 -18.24
C LEU A 113 -6.14 1.66 -19.52
N GLN A 114 -5.36 0.59 -19.43
CA GLN A 114 -5.10 -0.30 -20.56
C GLN A 114 -6.39 -1.03 -21.00
N GLU A 115 -7.24 -1.44 -20.06
CA GLU A 115 -8.57 -1.97 -20.37
C GLU A 115 -9.47 -0.92 -21.03
N GLN A 116 -9.36 0.35 -20.61
CA GLN A 116 -10.16 1.44 -21.16
C GLN A 116 -9.67 1.96 -22.53
N PHE A 117 -8.36 1.93 -22.80
CA PHE A 117 -7.74 2.64 -23.93
C PHE A 117 -6.77 1.80 -24.79
N GLY A 118 -6.48 0.54 -24.43
CA GLY A 118 -5.57 -0.38 -25.15
C GLY A 118 -4.08 -0.27 -24.77
N GLU A 119 -3.27 -1.23 -25.25
CA GLU A 119 -1.85 -1.47 -24.90
C GLU A 119 -0.86 -0.33 -25.18
N CYS A 120 -1.14 0.56 -26.13
CA CYS A 120 -0.12 1.49 -26.65
C CYS A 120 0.19 2.71 -25.76
N ALA A 121 -0.37 2.82 -24.55
CA ALA A 121 -0.49 4.12 -23.91
C ALA A 121 0.46 4.40 -22.73
N ILE A 122 1.04 3.42 -22.04
CA ILE A 122 1.44 3.66 -20.63
C ILE A 122 2.95 3.63 -20.43
N ALA A 123 3.52 4.78 -20.04
CA ALA A 123 4.91 4.89 -19.61
C ALA A 123 4.98 5.23 -18.11
N GLU A 124 5.75 4.45 -17.35
CA GLU A 124 5.98 4.63 -15.92
C GLU A 124 7.32 5.34 -15.68
N SER A 125 7.33 6.32 -14.77
CA SER A 125 8.57 6.92 -14.28
C SER A 125 8.46 7.26 -12.80
N THR A 126 9.58 7.18 -12.07
CA THR A 126 9.67 7.51 -10.64
C THR A 126 10.63 8.68 -10.45
N ASN A 127 10.19 9.70 -9.72
CA ASN A 127 11.04 10.82 -9.30
C ASN A 127 10.77 11.14 -7.83
N GLY A 128 11.66 10.67 -6.93
CA GLY A 128 11.47 10.77 -5.48
C GLY A 128 10.24 9.99 -5.00
N SER A 129 9.38 10.64 -4.22
CA SER A 129 8.11 10.05 -3.73
C SER A 129 6.96 10.13 -4.74
N VAL A 130 7.17 10.77 -5.89
CA VAL A 130 6.15 10.94 -6.93
C VAL A 130 6.34 9.87 -8.00
N GLN A 131 5.24 9.19 -8.31
CA GLN A 131 5.17 8.26 -9.42
C GLN A 131 4.19 8.79 -10.46
N THR A 132 4.60 8.76 -11.72
CA THR A 132 3.84 9.32 -12.83
C THR A 132 3.50 8.23 -13.83
N LEU A 133 2.21 8.18 -14.16
CA LEU A 133 1.69 7.44 -15.30
C LEU A 133 1.43 8.43 -16.43
N ARG A 134 2.02 8.15 -17.59
CA ARG A 134 1.71 8.88 -18.81
C ARG A 134 0.86 8.00 -19.71
N GLY A 135 -0.36 8.44 -20.02
CA GLY A 135 -1.22 7.83 -21.03
C GLY A 135 -1.09 8.53 -22.40
N LEU A 136 -0.70 7.79 -23.44
CA LEU A 136 -0.73 8.23 -24.83
C LEU A 136 -2.06 7.81 -25.46
N GLN A 137 -3.00 8.74 -25.52
CA GLN A 137 -4.23 8.55 -26.27
C GLN A 137 -3.89 8.67 -27.77
N LYS A 138 -3.99 7.56 -28.53
CA LYS A 138 -3.91 7.63 -29.99
C LYS A 138 -5.05 8.54 -30.47
N GLY A 139 -4.69 9.65 -31.12
CA GLY A 139 -5.67 10.43 -31.87
C GLY A 139 -6.37 9.53 -32.88
N LEU A 140 -7.66 9.78 -33.13
CA LEU A 140 -8.36 9.24 -34.29
C LEU A 140 -7.45 9.37 -35.52
N GLY A 141 -7.00 8.23 -36.04
CA GLY A 141 -5.97 8.20 -37.08
C GLY A 141 -5.22 6.88 -37.15
N CYS A 142 -5.93 5.75 -37.09
CA CYS A 142 -5.46 4.55 -37.78
C CYS A 142 -6.21 4.53 -39.12
N ARG A 143 -5.46 4.64 -40.22
CA ARG A 143 -5.95 4.34 -41.57
C ARG A 143 -6.39 2.89 -41.65
#